data_AF-A0AAD0T2Z3-F1
#
_entry.id   AF-A0AAD0T2Z3-F1
#
_cell.length_a   1.000
_cell.length_b   1.000
_cell.length_c   1.000
_cell.angle_alpha   90.00
_cell.angle_beta   90.00
_cell.angle_gamma   90.00
#
_symmetry.space_group_name_H-M   'P 1'
#
loop_
_entity.id
_entity.type
_entity.pdbx_description
1 polymer ?
#
loop_
_entity_poly.entity_id
_entity_poly.type
_entity_poly.pdbx_seq_one_letter_code
_entity_poly.pdbx_strand_id
1 'polypeptide(L)' 'MPIKEMWLIYLSALEKVVKDYKVKIYAFTLMNNHFHLTLETSMANIDEVMYWVMKISTLEVQKRPVF' A
#
# COMPACT_ATOMS: atom_id res chain seq x y z
N MET A 1 15.61 2.41 -3.80
CA MET A 1 14.87 3.68 -3.72
C MET A 1 14.88 4.18 -2.28
N PRO A 2 15.03 5.50 -2.02
CA PRO A 2 14.95 6.07 -0.67
C PRO A 2 13.63 5.73 0.03
N ILE A 3 13.67 5.44 1.33
CA ILE A 3 12.47 5.03 2.10
C ILE A 3 11.37 6.10 2.12
N LYS A 4 11.74 7.39 2.04
CA LYS A 4 10.76 8.50 1.96
C LYS A 4 9.94 8.46 0.69
N GLU A 5 10.53 8.06 -0.43
CA GLU A 5 9.81 7.91 -1.69
C GLU A 5 8.89 6.70 -1.68
N MET A 6 9.40 5.57 -1.15
CA MET A 6 8.60 4.36 -0.95
C MET A 6 7.41 4.64 -0.03
N TRP A 7 7.61 5.41 1.04
CA TRP A 7 6.56 5.83 1.96
C TRP A 7 5.41 6.56 1.22
N LEU A 8 5.74 7.50 0.35
CA LEU A 8 4.73 8.23 -0.43
C LEU A 8 4.00 7.31 -1.40
N ILE A 9 4.71 6.40 -2.08
CA ILE A 9 4.08 5.42 -2.98
C ILE A 9 3.07 4.55 -2.22
N TYR A 10 3.47 4.00 -1.07
CA TYR A 10 2.59 3.18 -0.25
C TYR A 10 1.41 3.97 0.30
N LEU A 11 1.60 5.21 0.77
CA LEU A 11 0.50 6.06 1.21
C LEU A 11 -0.53 6.30 0.10
N SER A 12 -0.09 6.59 -1.12
CA SER A 12 -1.01 6.76 -2.25
C SER A 12 -1.77 5.47 -2.61
N ALA A 13 -1.11 4.31 -2.54
CA ALA A 13 -1.76 3.02 -2.76
C ALA A 13 -2.81 2.73 -1.67
N LEU A 14 -2.47 2.99 -0.40
CA LEU A 14 -3.37 2.82 0.75
C LEU A 14 -4.57 3.78 0.67
N GLU A 15 -4.35 5.05 0.31
CA GLU A 15 -5.43 6.02 0.12
C GLU A 15 -6.42 5.57 -0.96
N LYS A 16 -5.90 5.01 -2.07
CA LYS A 16 -6.75 4.49 -3.14
C LYS A 16 -7.62 3.33 -2.68
N VAL A 17 -7.05 2.33 -1.99
CA VAL A 17 -7.87 1.18 -1.55
C VAL A 17 -8.87 1.54 -0.45
N VAL A 18 -8.57 2.52 0.42
CA VAL A 18 -9.54 3.05 1.39
C VAL A 18 -10.77 3.62 0.68
N LYS A 19 -10.56 4.38 -0.41
CA LYS A 19 -11.66 4.96 -1.21
C LYS A 19 -12.46 3.89 -1.95
N ASP A 20 -11.78 2.88 -2.48
CA ASP A 20 -12.39 1.91 -3.40
C ASP A 20 -13.01 0.69 -2.70
N TYR A 21 -12.49 0.26 -1.53
CA TYR A 21 -12.78 -1.06 -0.93
C TYR A 21 -13.44 -1.04 0.46
N LYS A 22 -13.94 0.11 0.93
CA LYS A 22 -14.57 0.28 2.26
C LYS A 22 -13.71 -0.27 3.42
N VAL A 23 -12.41 -0.05 3.35
CA VAL A 23 -11.47 -0.45 4.40
C VAL A 23 -11.05 0.72 5.27
N LYS A 24 -10.81 0.43 6.55
CA LYS A 24 -10.29 1.40 7.53
C LYS A 24 -8.91 0.98 7.98
N ILE A 25 -7.93 1.87 7.84
CA ILE A 25 -6.56 1.62 8.29
C ILE A 25 -6.37 2.22 9.68
N TYR A 26 -5.88 1.42 10.64
CA TYR A 26 -5.56 1.90 11.99
C TYR A 26 -4.07 2.21 12.15
N ALA A 27 -3.21 1.41 11.53
CA ALA A 27 -1.77 1.57 11.64
C ALA A 27 -1.06 1.09 10.37
N PHE A 28 -0.02 1.81 9.97
CA PHE A 28 0.88 1.43 8.90
C PHE A 28 2.33 1.77 9.31
N THR A 29 3.25 0.86 9.08
CA THR A 29 4.69 1.08 9.31
C THR A 29 5.48 0.48 8.16
N LEU A 30 6.40 1.26 7.60
CA LEU A 30 7.28 0.82 6.53
C LEU A 30 8.71 0.76 7.04
N MET A 31 9.36 -0.38 6.82
CA MET A 31 10.78 -0.59 7.08
C MET A 31 11.52 -0.81 5.76
N ASN A 32 12.84 -0.94 5.82
CA ASN A 32 13.68 -1.10 4.63
C ASN A 32 13.42 -2.42 3.86
N ASN A 33 12.81 -3.42 4.50
CA ASN A 33 12.63 -4.76 3.94
C ASN A 33 11.16 -5.26 3.93
N HIS A 34 10.26 -4.68 4.73
CA HIS A 34 8.85 -5.06 4.79
C HIS A 34 8.00 -3.94 5.40
N PHE A 35 6.68 -4.14 5.44
CA PHE A 35 5.74 -3.25 6.12
C PHE A 35 4.79 -4.03 7.03
N HIS A 36 4.25 -3.35 8.04
CA HIS A 36 3.14 -3.83 8.86
C HIS A 36 1.91 -2.96 8.61
N LEU A 37 0.74 -3.58 8.55
CA LEU A 37 -0.52 -2.91 8.27
C LEU A 37 -1.62 -3.54 9.13
N THR A 38 -2.27 -2.72 9.95
CA THR A 38 -3.46 -3.10 10.71
C THR A 38 -4.65 -2.37 10.12
N LEU A 39 -5.64 -3.13 9.65
CA LEU A 39 -6.83 -2.59 9.01
C LEU A 39 -8.06 -3.42 9.36
N GLU A 40 -9.23 -2.82 9.20
CA GLU A 40 -10.54 -3.46 9.28
C GLU A 40 -11.24 -3.35 7.93
N THR A 41 -11.98 -4.41 7.59
CA THR A 41 -12.93 -4.41 6.48
C THR A 41 -14.23 -5.06 6.97
N SER A 42 -15.37 -4.48 6.57
CA SER A 42 -16.69 -5.08 6.81
C SER A 42 -17.08 -6.09 5.72
N MET A 43 -16.21 -6.30 4.73
CA MET A 43 -16.39 -7.21 3.61
C MET A 43 -15.31 -8.29 3.65
N ALA A 44 -15.61 -9.51 3.17
CA ALA A 44 -14.63 -10.60 3.07
C ALA A 44 -13.70 -10.41 1.84
N ASN A 45 -13.08 -9.23 1.71
CA ASN A 45 -12.34 -8.78 0.53
C ASN A 45 -10.89 -8.32 0.83
N ILE A 46 -10.32 -8.81 1.94
CA ILE A 46 -8.97 -8.41 2.37
C ILE A 46 -7.90 -8.77 1.32
N ASP A 47 -8.10 -9.87 0.62
CA ASP A 47 -7.25 -10.35 -0.47
C ASP A 47 -7.24 -9.37 -1.65
N GLU A 48 -8.39 -8.84 -2.06
CA GLU A 48 -8.50 -7.83 -3.11
C GLU A 48 -7.78 -6.53 -2.72
N VAL A 49 -7.99 -6.08 -1.48
CA VAL A 49 -7.34 -4.89 -0.92
C VAL A 49 -5.82 -5.05 -0.98
N MET A 50 -5.31 -6.18 -0.50
CA MET A 50 -3.87 -6.45 -0.51
C MET A 50 -3.33 -6.60 -1.92
N TYR A 51 -4.06 -7.26 -2.83
CA TYR A 51 -3.69 -7.34 -4.24
C TYR A 51 -3.47 -5.96 -4.85
N TRP A 52 -4.40 -5.03 -4.63
CA TRP A 52 -4.30 -3.68 -5.20
C TRP A 52 -3.23 -2.82 -4.54
N VAL A 53 -3.05 -2.90 -3.23
CA VAL A 53 -1.92 -2.23 -2.54
C VAL A 53 -0.59 -2.67 -3.15
N MET A 54 -0.39 -3.98 -3.32
CA MET A 54 0.84 -4.53 -3.88
C MET A 54 1.01 -4.19 -5.36
N LYS A 55 -0.06 -4.28 -6.15
CA LYS A 55 -0.03 -3.98 -7.59
C LYS A 55 0.29 -2.51 -7.86
N ILE A 56 -0.40 -1.59 -7.19
CA ILE A 56 -0.19 -0.14 -7.37
C ILE A 56 1.24 0.21 -6.97
N SER A 57 1.66 -0.19 -5.77
CA SER A 57 3.01 0.13 -5.28
C SER A 57 4.11 -0.45 -6.18
N THR A 58 3.96 -1.69 -6.65
CA THR A 58 4.92 -2.32 -7.57
C THR A 58 5.03 -1.57 -8.89
N LEU A 59 3.91 -1.21 -9.51
CA LEU A 59 3.90 -0.48 -10.77
C LEU A 59 4.55 0.90 -10.63
N GLU A 60 4.25 1.62 -9.54
CA GLU A 60 4.87 2.93 -9.28
C GLU A 60 6.38 2.83 -9.03
N VAL A 61 6.83 1.75 -8.38
CA VAL A 61 8.26 1.47 -8.21
C VAL A 61 8.93 1.19 -9.55
N GLN A 62 8.32 0.36 -10.39
CA GLN A 62 8.88 -0.05 -11.69
C GLN A 62 8.93 1.09 -12.72
N LYS A 63 8.05 2.09 -12.62
CA LYS A 63 8.09 3.29 -13.48
C LYS A 63 9.34 4.13 -13.27
N ARG A 64 10.03 3.98 -12.13
CA ARG A 64 11.21 4.77 -11.80
C ARG A 64 12.46 4.00 -12.26
N PRO A 65 13.37 4.64 -13.03
CA PRO A 65 14.60 4.00 -13.45
C PRO A 65 15.41 3.59 -12.22
N VAL A 66 15.85 2.34 -12.20
CA VAL A 66 16.86 1.87 -11.25
C VAL A 66 18.19 2.38 -11.76
N PHE A 67 18.75 3.40 -11.11
CA PHE A 67 20.12 3.86 -11.35
C PHE A 67 21.12 2.90 -10.70
#